data_AF-A0A6T6LUB3-F1
#
_entry.id   AF-A0A6T6LUB3-F1
#
_cell.length_a   1.000
_cell.length_b   1.000
_cell.length_c   1.000
_cell.angle_alpha   90.00
_cell.angle_beta   90.00
_cell.angle_gamma   90.00
#
_symmetry.space_group_name_H-M   'P 1'
#
loop_
_entity.id
_entity.type
_entity.pdbx_description
1 polymer ?
#
loop_
_entity_poly.entity_id
_entity_poly.type
_entity_poly.pdbx_seq_one_letter_code
_entity_poly.pdbx_strand_id
1 'polypeptide(L)'
;MSTGRKCTVCARTETPLWRAGPHGPKTLCNACGVRWKKGKLSGYPPPAESIRVTKKIDKKQNRKPVNGLSEELARKLMKQRFEVLLRAATLLDLVTAETSQSAV
;
A
#
# COMPACT_ATOMS: atom_id res chain seq x y z
N MET A 1 38.15 -19.67 4.85
CA MET A 1 37.41 -19.12 6.00
C MET A 1 36.64 -17.89 5.57
N SER A 2 35.37 -18.02 5.16
CA SER A 2 34.52 -16.85 5.05
C SER A 2 34.26 -16.35 6.46
N THR A 3 34.92 -15.26 6.86
CA THR A 3 34.56 -14.54 8.08
C THR A 3 33.10 -14.09 7.92
N GLY A 4 32.17 -14.90 8.46
CA GLY A 4 30.74 -14.78 8.22
C GLY A 4 30.26 -13.41 8.66
N ARG A 5 29.91 -12.56 7.69
CA ARG A 5 29.41 -11.22 7.99
C ARG A 5 28.07 -11.37 8.70
N LYS A 6 27.86 -10.64 9.80
CA LYS A 6 26.62 -10.64 10.58
C LYS A 6 26.05 -9.23 10.69
N CYS A 7 24.72 -9.13 10.71
CA CYS A 7 24.04 -7.87 10.94
C CYS A 7 24.34 -7.37 12.36
N THR A 8 24.74 -6.11 12.53
CA THR A 8 25.04 -5.55 13.86
C THR A 8 23.80 -5.37 14.73
N VAL A 9 22.60 -5.39 14.15
CA VAL A 9 21.33 -5.17 14.85
C VAL A 9 20.65 -6.49 15.21
N CYS A 10 20.48 -7.38 14.24
CA CYS A 10 19.71 -8.61 14.41
C CYS A 10 20.55 -9.88 14.33
N ALA A 11 21.88 -9.75 14.29
CA ALA A 11 22.86 -10.85 14.21
C ALA A 11 22.72 -11.81 13.02
N ARG A 12 21.77 -11.57 12.10
CA ARG A 12 21.55 -12.44 10.95
C ARG A 12 22.78 -12.48 10.04
N THR A 13 23.18 -13.69 9.68
CA THR A 13 24.35 -14.03 8.85
C THR A 13 24.01 -14.18 7.37
N GLU A 14 22.73 -14.36 7.04
CA GLU A 14 22.24 -14.55 5.68
C GLU A 14 21.26 -13.46 5.27
N THR A 15 21.51 -12.82 4.14
CA THR A 15 20.63 -11.78 3.62
C THR A 15 20.85 -11.64 2.11
N PRO A 16 19.79 -11.36 1.32
CA PRO A 16 19.95 -11.18 -0.12
C PRO A 16 20.81 -9.95 -0.48
N LEU A 17 20.92 -8.97 0.43
CA LEU A 17 21.75 -7.78 0.22
C LEU A 17 22.22 -7.20 1.55
N TRP A 18 23.53 -6.98 1.65
CA TRP A 18 24.14 -6.24 2.74
C TRP A 18 24.08 -4.74 2.47
N ARG A 19 23.59 -3.98 3.45
CA ARG A 19 23.44 -2.52 3.38
C ARG A 19 24.43 -1.83 4.32
N ALA A 20 24.76 -0.59 4.02
CA ALA A 20 25.49 0.28 4.94
C ALA A 20 24.65 0.58 6.19
N GLY A 21 25.35 0.72 7.30
CA GLY A 21 24.80 1.04 8.61
C GLY A 21 25.60 2.14 9.30
N PRO A 22 25.27 2.46 10.56
CA PRO A 22 25.96 3.49 11.33
C PRO A 22 27.44 3.15 11.57
N HIS A 23 27.80 1.87 11.54
CA HIS A 23 29.17 1.38 11.70
C HIS A 23 29.90 1.18 10.37
N GLY A 24 29.39 1.73 9.27
CA GLY A 24 30.03 1.67 7.96
C GLY A 24 29.38 0.67 6.98
N PRO A 25 30.07 0.35 5.87
CA PRO A 25 29.51 -0.38 4.75
C PRO A 25 29.20 -1.84 5.10
N LYS A 26 28.11 -2.37 4.56
CA LYS A 26 27.70 -3.79 4.66
C LYS A 26 27.54 -4.31 6.11
N THR A 27 27.30 -3.44 7.09
CA THR A 27 27.11 -3.81 8.50
C THR A 27 25.69 -4.24 8.85
N LEU A 28 24.71 -3.96 7.98
CA LEU A 28 23.31 -4.29 8.20
C LEU A 28 22.80 -5.28 7.15
N CYS A 29 21.89 -6.16 7.57
CA CYS A 29 21.09 -6.94 6.63
C CYS A 29 20.11 -6.05 5.86
N ASN A 30 19.48 -6.60 4.82
CA ASN A 30 18.55 -5.85 3.98
C ASN A 30 17.41 -5.20 4.80
N ALA A 31 16.79 -5.94 5.72
CA ALA A 31 15.68 -5.43 6.52
C ALA A 31 16.11 -4.30 7.49
N CYS A 32 17.21 -4.49 8.20
CA CYS A 32 17.72 -3.50 9.15
C CYS A 32 18.22 -2.24 8.45
N GLY A 33 18.92 -2.39 7.32
CA GLY A 33 19.40 -1.25 6.52
C GLY A 33 18.27 -0.42 5.93
N VAL A 34 17.14 -1.03 5.54
CA VAL A 34 15.95 -0.28 5.09
C VAL A 34 15.32 0.51 6.24
N ARG A 35 15.25 -0.05 7.45
CA ARG A 35 14.75 0.66 8.64
C ARG A 35 15.66 1.83 9.02
N TRP A 36 16.97 1.61 9.02
CA TRP A 36 17.96 2.63 9.33
C TRP A 36 17.91 3.80 8.33
N LYS A 37 17.86 3.53 7.02
CA LYS A 37 17.73 4.58 5.98
C LYS A 37 16.45 5.43 6.14
N LYS A 38 15.39 4.86 6.73
CA LYS A 38 14.13 5.57 7.01
C LYS A 38 14.10 6.24 8.38
N GLY A 39 15.18 6.17 9.16
CA GLY A 39 15.22 6.69 10.54
C GLY A 39 14.29 5.94 11.51
N LYS A 40 13.90 4.71 11.20
CA LYS A 40 12.97 3.89 12.02
C LYS A 40 13.68 2.76 12.77
N LEU A 41 15.00 2.81 12.86
CA LEU A 41 15.77 1.82 13.60
C LEU A 41 16.01 2.35 15.00
N SER A 42 15.40 1.72 16.01
CA SER A 42 15.53 2.13 17.42
C SER A 42 16.98 1.97 17.89
N GLY A 43 17.43 2.91 18.74
CA GLY A 43 18.77 2.89 19.32
C GLY A 43 19.92 3.30 18.38
N TYR A 44 19.61 3.68 17.14
CA TYR A 44 20.61 4.14 16.17
C TYR A 44 20.22 5.49 15.58
N PRO A 45 21.17 6.43 15.43
CA PRO A 45 20.88 7.71 14.81
C PRO A 45 20.52 7.52 13.33
N PRO A 46 19.53 8.25 12.81
CA PRO A 46 19.21 8.25 11.38
C PRO A 46 20.42 8.74 10.57
N PRO A 47 20.65 8.23 9.33
CA PRO A 47 21.68 8.80 8.46
C PRO A 47 21.36 10.27 8.18
N ALA A 48 22.39 11.12 8.05
CA ALA A 48 22.26 12.58 7.89
C ALA A 48 21.29 12.98 6.76
N GLU A 49 21.28 12.21 5.65
CA GLU A 49 20.34 12.36 4.53
C GLU A 49 18.86 12.27 4.96
N SER A 50 18.55 11.37 5.89
CA SER A 50 17.18 11.09 6.33
C SER A 50 16.63 12.12 7.32
N ILE A 51 17.50 12.93 7.93
CA ILE A 51 17.11 14.03 8.83
C ILE A 51 16.28 15.07 8.06
N ARG A 52 16.57 15.31 6.77
CA ARG A 52 15.83 16.26 5.92
C ARG A 52 14.37 15.88 5.67
N VAL A 53 14.00 14.62 5.91
CA VAL A 53 12.65 14.09 5.59
C VAL A 53 11.63 14.38 6.70
N THR A 54 12.08 14.73 7.91
CA THR A 54 11.19 14.94 9.07
C THR A 54 10.34 16.22 8.98
N LYS A 55 10.67 17.18 8.10
CA LYS A 55 9.85 18.39 7.87
C LYS A 55 8.67 18.20 6.90
N LYS A 56 8.29 16.98 6.51
CA LYS A 56 7.16 16.71 5.59
C LYS A 56 6.23 15.57 6.05
N ILE A 57 5.98 15.44 7.35
CA ILE A 57 4.99 14.48 7.87
C ILE A 57 3.59 15.13 7.91
N ASP A 58 3.15 15.63 6.75
CA ASP A 58 1.73 15.94 6.44
C ASP A 58 1.38 15.60 4.97
N LYS A 59 2.23 14.82 4.29
CA LYS A 59 1.87 14.20 2.99
C LYS A 59 1.88 12.68 3.10
N LYS A 60 0.91 12.18 3.84
CA LYS A 60 0.34 10.83 3.66
C LYS A 60 -0.36 10.77 2.29
N GLN A 61 0.37 10.87 1.18
CA GLN A 61 -0.18 10.70 -0.18
C GLN A 61 0.96 10.85 -1.22
N ASN A 62 1.74 9.79 -1.46
CA ASN A 62 2.20 9.41 -2.81
C ASN A 62 2.97 8.07 -2.77
N ARG A 63 2.34 7.01 -2.27
CA ARG A 63 2.63 5.68 -2.82
C ARG A 63 1.36 5.31 -3.58
N LYS A 64 1.38 5.44 -4.90
CA LYS A 64 0.31 4.88 -5.73
C LYS A 64 0.21 3.38 -5.41
N PRO A 65 -0.95 2.83 -5.04
CA PRO A 65 -1.12 1.39 -4.94
C PRO A 65 -0.95 0.82 -6.36
N VAL A 66 -0.08 -0.18 -6.50
CA VAL A 66 0.21 -0.85 -7.77
C VAL A 66 -0.92 -1.80 -8.16
N ASN A 67 -2.18 -1.35 -8.25
CA ASN A 67 -3.33 -2.21 -8.57
C ASN A 67 -4.45 -1.47 -9.34
N GLY A 68 -4.09 -0.62 -10.30
CA GLY A 68 -5.07 0.15 -11.11
C GLY A 68 -6.11 -0.70 -11.85
N LEU A 69 -5.79 -1.96 -12.18
CA LEU A 69 -6.70 -2.89 -12.86
C LEU A 69 -7.87 -3.35 -11.96
N SER A 70 -7.61 -3.53 -10.66
CA SER A 70 -8.65 -3.95 -9.68
C SER A 70 -9.64 -2.83 -9.38
N GLU A 71 -9.16 -1.59 -9.36
CA GLU A 71 -9.97 -0.42 -9.03
C GLU A 71 -10.88 -0.04 -10.20
N GLU A 72 -10.38 -0.16 -11.44
CA GLU A 72 -11.21 0.09 -12.62
C GLU A 72 -12.31 -0.98 -12.79
N LEU A 73 -12.00 -2.25 -12.52
CA LEU A 73 -13.00 -3.32 -12.51
C LEU A 73 -14.08 -3.07 -11.44
N ALA A 74 -13.69 -2.66 -10.23
CA ALA A 74 -14.63 -2.31 -9.16
C ALA A 74 -15.55 -1.14 -9.55
N ARG A 75 -15.01 -0.09 -10.22
CA ARG A 75 -15.82 1.02 -10.74
C ARG A 75 -16.80 0.56 -11.82
N LYS A 76 -16.37 -0.29 -12.75
CA LYS A 76 -17.22 -0.86 -13.81
C LYS A 76 -18.34 -1.72 -13.21
N LEU A 77 -18.04 -2.57 -12.24
CA LEU A 77 -19.01 -3.41 -11.56
C LEU A 77 -20.05 -2.57 -10.79
N MET A 78 -19.61 -1.54 -10.07
CA MET A 78 -20.53 -0.63 -9.35
C MET A 78 -21.47 0.12 -10.31
N LYS A 79 -20.94 0.58 -11.45
CA LYS A 79 -21.76 1.24 -12.46
C LYS A 79 -22.79 0.29 -13.08
N GLN A 80 -22.37 -0.92 -13.47
CA GLN A 80 -23.28 -1.95 -13.99
C GLN A 80 -24.36 -2.30 -12.97
N ARG A 81 -23.99 -2.46 -11.69
CA ARG A 81 -24.94 -2.80 -10.63
C ARG A 81 -25.97 -1.68 -10.40
N PHE A 82 -25.55 -0.41 -10.48
CA PHE A 82 -26.45 0.73 -10.39
C PHE A 82 -27.41 0.82 -11.59
N GLU A 83 -26.92 0.61 -12.81
CA GLU A 83 -27.78 0.60 -14.01
C GLU A 83 -28.83 -0.52 -13.95
N VAL A 84 -28.46 -1.71 -13.47
CA VAL A 84 -29.41 -2.82 -13.29
C VAL A 84 -30.51 -2.45 -12.29
N LEU A 85 -30.17 -1.79 -11.19
CA LEU A 85 -31.14 -1.34 -10.19
C LEU A 85 -32.09 -0.27 -10.74
N LEU A 86 -31.56 0.72 -11.47
CA LEU A 86 -32.39 1.75 -12.10
C LEU A 86 -33.35 1.14 -13.12
N ARG A 87 -32.87 0.21 -13.96
CA ARG A 87 -33.74 -0.47 -14.93
C ARG A 87 -34.81 -1.30 -14.23
N ALA A 88 -34.46 -2.02 -13.16
CA ALA A 88 -35.43 -2.78 -12.38
C ALA A 88 -36.52 -1.88 -11.76
N ALA A 89 -36.14 -0.69 -11.25
CA ALA A 89 -37.09 0.28 -10.74
C ALA A 89 -38.06 0.76 -11.83
N THR A 90 -37.55 1.11 -13.02
CA THR A 90 -38.41 1.56 -14.13
C THR A 90 -39.38 0.48 -14.62
N LEU A 91 -38.98 -0.79 -14.58
CA LEU A 91 -39.87 -1.90 -14.95
C LEU A 91 -40.94 -2.12 -13.90
N LEU A 92 -40.60 -1.97 -12.61
CA LEU A 92 -41.57 -2.05 -11.53
C LEU A 92 -42.62 -0.94 -11.67
N ASP A 93 -42.20 0.29 -11.98
CA ASP A 93 -43.11 1.41 -12.22
C ASP A 93 -44.09 1.14 -13.38
N LEU A 94 -43.61 0.59 -14.49
CA LEU A 94 -44.47 0.21 -15.64
C LEU A 94 -45.46 -0.90 -15.28
N VAL A 95 -45.02 -1.95 -14.58
CA VAL A 95 -45.89 -3.05 -14.13
C VAL A 95 -46.96 -2.52 -13.17
N THR A 96 -46.60 -1.62 -12.25
CA THR A 96 -47.58 -0.99 -11.36
C THR A 96 -48.60 -0.18 -12.14
N ALA A 97 -48.18 0.58 -13.16
CA ALA A 97 -49.07 1.36 -14.01
C ALA A 97 -50.07 0.50 -14.80
N GLU A 98 -49.63 -0.66 -15.33
CA GLU A 98 -50.49 -1.60 -16.05
C GLU A 98 -51.51 -2.31 -15.13
N THR A 99 -51.10 -2.69 -13.92
CA THR A 99 -52.01 -3.33 -12.94
C THR A 99 -53.12 -2.38 -12.48
N SER A 100 -52.86 -1.07 -12.40
CA SER A 100 -53.89 -0.07 -12.09
C SER A 100 -54.93 0.13 -13.20
N GLN A 101 -54.63 -0.21 -14.46
CA GLN A 101 -55.61 -0.13 -15.57
C GLN A 101 -56.47 -1.40 -15.70
N SER A 102 -56.05 -2.52 -15.11
CA SER A 102 -56.75 -3.81 -15.20
C SER A 102 -57.70 -4.08 -14.01
N ALA A 103 -57.76 -3.15 -13.04
CA ALA A 103 -58.56 -3.26 -11.82
C ALA A 103 -59.90 -2.48 -11.87
N VAL A 104 -60.34 -2.08 -13.07
CA VAL A 104 -61.67 -1.49 -13.35
C VAL A 104 -62.57 -2.44 -14.13
#